data_AF-A0A7J0FV16-F1
#
_entry.id   AF-A0A7J0FV16-F1
#
_cell.length_a   1.000
_cell.length_b   1.000
_cell.length_c   1.000
_cell.angle_alpha   90.00
_cell.angle_beta   90.00
_cell.angle_gamma   90.00
#
_symmetry.space_group_name_H-M   'P 1'
#
loop_
_entity.id
_entity.type
_entity.pdbx_description
1 polymer ?
#
loop_
_entity_poly.entity_id
_entity_poly.type
_entity_poly.pdbx_seq_one_letter_code
_entity_poly.pdbx_strand_id
1 'polypeptide(L)'
;MEEVNVPPFFSLPNLSRNNERSGDDPNWHNLRPGKHREMDILREEQHLPRNQTRPFRSRSDPKPHPPPSDPIVVLSLTLLMASKGSQHLGLRPKPTFFSLQLSESGLKSLIARNDGIFECLTKIMQRGNYESRAYSVLLVKSLSDVADPIHLTRMKPEIFLGLVQILRDQISSKTSKTTLQLLINACPWGRNRVKAVEAGAVPVLIDVLLESSDKREREMILMVLDQMCDCAEGRSEFLKHKAGLAVVSKKILRVSRVASERAVRILHSICKFSSSASVINEMLDVGVVAKLCLVLQVDCASKTKERAREILKSHARVWRNSSCIPISLISSFPSS
;
A
#
# COMPACT_ATOMS: atom_id res chain seq x y z
N MET A 1 -9.62 -5.28 -35.54
CA MET A 1 -10.73 -5.02 -34.60
C MET A 1 -10.69 -6.14 -33.58
N GLU A 2 -10.23 -5.83 -32.38
CA GLU A 2 -10.37 -6.70 -31.22
C GLU A 2 -10.38 -5.78 -30.00
N GLU A 3 -11.57 -5.60 -29.42
CA GLU A 3 -11.80 -4.74 -28.27
C GLU A 3 -11.35 -5.46 -27.00
N VAL A 4 -10.41 -4.86 -26.28
CA VAL A 4 -10.05 -5.29 -24.92
C VAL A 4 -10.93 -4.56 -23.93
N ASN A 5 -11.85 -5.32 -23.34
CA ASN A 5 -12.79 -4.91 -22.31
C ASN A 5 -12.06 -4.49 -21.02
N VAL A 6 -12.22 -3.24 -20.60
CA VAL A 6 -11.70 -2.69 -19.34
C VAL A 6 -12.88 -2.50 -18.37
N PRO A 7 -12.88 -3.09 -17.17
CA PRO A 7 -14.00 -2.96 -16.24
C PRO A 7 -14.09 -1.54 -15.65
N PRO A 8 -15.30 -1.04 -15.33
CA PRO A 8 -15.50 0.33 -14.88
C PRO A 8 -15.03 0.54 -13.43
N PHE A 9 -14.46 1.72 -13.21
CA PHE A 9 -14.08 2.25 -11.90
C PHE A 9 -15.31 2.38 -10.99
N PHE A 10 -15.17 1.90 -9.75
CA PHE A 10 -16.14 2.11 -8.67
C PHE A 10 -16.32 3.62 -8.38
N SER A 11 -17.53 4.11 -8.59
CA SER A 11 -18.01 5.39 -8.08
C SER A 11 -18.30 5.28 -6.58
N LEU A 12 -17.68 6.12 -5.75
CA LEU A 12 -18.07 6.31 -4.34
C LEU A 12 -19.23 7.31 -4.24
N PRO A 13 -20.21 7.11 -3.34
CA PRO A 13 -21.34 8.02 -3.20
C PRO A 13 -20.99 9.28 -2.40
N ASN A 14 -21.58 10.41 -2.85
CA ASN A 14 -21.60 11.70 -2.19
C ASN A 14 -22.28 11.62 -0.81
N LEU A 15 -21.59 12.08 0.24
CA LEU A 15 -22.22 12.43 1.51
C LEU A 15 -22.69 13.89 1.44
N SER A 16 -23.99 14.08 1.19
CA SER A 16 -24.66 15.34 1.45
C SER A 16 -25.15 15.40 2.90
N ARG A 17 -24.82 16.51 3.55
CA ARG A 17 -25.45 17.06 4.75
C ARG A 17 -26.98 17.00 4.64
N ASN A 18 -27.65 16.70 5.75
CA ASN A 18 -28.85 17.44 6.17
C ASN A 18 -29.00 17.41 7.70
N ASN A 19 -29.43 18.55 8.23
CA ASN A 19 -29.70 18.87 9.62
C ASN A 19 -31.19 19.27 9.72
N GLU A 20 -31.74 19.23 10.94
CA GLU A 20 -33.04 19.75 11.41
C GLU A 20 -34.30 18.89 11.13
N ARG A 21 -35.33 18.78 11.99
CA ARG A 21 -35.63 19.14 13.39
C ARG A 21 -36.98 18.45 13.78
N SER A 22 -37.13 18.17 15.07
CA SER A 22 -38.35 18.13 15.95
C SER A 22 -39.72 17.59 15.50
N GLY A 23 -40.36 16.82 16.40
CA GLY A 23 -41.81 16.79 16.57
C GLY A 23 -42.42 15.52 17.20
N ASP A 24 -42.64 15.57 18.52
CA ASP A 24 -43.77 15.04 19.31
C ASP A 24 -44.06 13.51 19.48
N ASP A 25 -43.98 13.11 20.76
CA ASP A 25 -44.62 11.97 21.47
C ASP A 25 -46.17 12.20 21.58
N PRO A 26 -47.07 11.27 22.07
CA PRO A 26 -46.80 10.22 23.07
C PRO A 26 -47.63 8.90 23.02
N ASN A 27 -47.21 7.95 23.88
CA ASN A 27 -47.99 6.99 24.69
C ASN A 27 -48.81 5.84 24.05
N TRP A 28 -48.48 4.58 24.45
CA TRP A 28 -49.45 3.62 25.00
C TRP A 28 -48.75 2.60 25.92
N HIS A 29 -49.17 2.62 27.19
CA HIS A 29 -48.90 1.62 28.22
C HIS A 29 -49.77 0.36 28.08
N ASN A 30 -49.29 -0.72 28.73
CA ASN A 30 -49.98 -1.97 29.13
C ASN A 30 -49.97 -3.09 28.06
N LEU A 31 -49.46 -4.30 28.31
CA LEU A 31 -49.83 -5.24 29.38
C LEU A 31 -48.69 -6.24 29.71
N ARG A 32 -48.56 -6.57 31.00
CA ARG A 32 -47.95 -7.80 31.57
C ARG A 32 -49.12 -8.64 32.16
N PRO A 33 -48.91 -9.82 32.80
CA PRO A 33 -48.11 -11.01 32.49
C PRO A 33 -48.86 -12.34 32.83
N GLY A 34 -48.22 -13.50 32.66
CA GLY A 34 -48.49 -14.73 33.43
C GLY A 34 -48.35 -16.02 32.61
N LYS A 35 -48.09 -17.22 33.15
CA LYS A 35 -47.60 -17.71 34.46
C LYS A 35 -47.59 -19.27 34.34
N HIS A 36 -46.56 -19.95 34.87
CA HIS A 36 -46.52 -21.41 35.18
C HIS A 36 -46.56 -22.40 33.98
N ARG A 37 -45.99 -23.61 33.99
CA ARG A 37 -45.76 -24.62 35.04
C ARG A 37 -44.46 -25.41 34.82
N GLU A 38 -44.07 -26.02 35.92
CA GLU A 38 -42.89 -26.80 36.30
C GLU A 38 -43.21 -28.32 36.24
N MET A 39 -42.20 -29.18 36.53
CA MET A 39 -42.29 -30.62 36.95
C MET A 39 -42.45 -31.65 35.80
N ASP A 40 -41.83 -32.84 35.70
CA ASP A 40 -41.18 -33.80 36.63
C ASP A 40 -40.45 -34.91 35.81
N ILE A 41 -39.23 -35.40 36.13
CA ILE A 41 -38.79 -36.55 36.97
C ILE A 41 -38.24 -37.78 36.17
N LEU A 42 -37.23 -38.39 36.81
CA LEU A 42 -36.25 -39.44 36.48
C LEU A 42 -36.75 -40.91 36.43
N ARG A 43 -35.80 -41.79 36.01
CA ARG A 43 -35.66 -43.27 36.09
C ARG A 43 -36.06 -43.99 34.80
N GLU A 44 -35.26 -44.91 34.24
CA GLU A 44 -34.91 -46.21 34.84
C GLU A 44 -33.71 -46.88 34.11
N GLU A 45 -33.08 -47.84 34.79
CA GLU A 45 -31.81 -48.49 34.47
C GLU A 45 -32.04 -49.99 34.11
N GLN A 46 -31.03 -50.63 33.49
CA GLN A 46 -30.69 -52.09 33.48
C GLN A 46 -31.08 -52.97 32.27
N HIS A 47 -30.08 -53.48 31.53
CA HIS A 47 -29.62 -54.90 31.60
C HIS A 47 -28.41 -55.21 30.67
N LEU A 48 -27.53 -56.10 31.16
CA LEU A 48 -26.26 -56.61 30.59
C LEU A 48 -26.50 -57.97 29.84
N PRO A 49 -25.56 -58.57 29.06
CA PRO A 49 -24.43 -59.31 29.66
C PRO A 49 -23.07 -59.36 28.89
N ARG A 50 -22.01 -59.74 29.64
CA ARG A 50 -20.67 -60.25 29.22
C ARG A 50 -20.82 -61.60 28.48
N ASN A 51 -19.91 -62.17 27.67
CA ASN A 51 -18.46 -62.39 27.82
C ASN A 51 -17.97 -63.19 26.57
N GLN A 52 -16.75 -62.97 26.03
CA GLN A 52 -15.83 -64.04 25.56
C GLN A 52 -14.51 -63.50 24.95
N THR A 53 -13.47 -64.30 25.09
CA THR A 53 -12.04 -63.95 25.05
C THR A 53 -11.28 -64.65 23.91
N ARG A 54 -10.30 -63.93 23.32
CA ARG A 54 -9.07 -64.36 22.57
C ARG A 54 -9.20 -64.80 21.09
N PRO A 55 -8.11 -64.79 20.26
CA PRO A 55 -6.74 -64.25 20.42
C PRO A 55 -6.24 -63.33 19.26
N PHE A 56 -5.06 -62.76 19.47
CA PHE A 56 -4.19 -62.01 18.56
C PHE A 56 -4.13 -62.51 17.09
N ARG A 57 -4.30 -61.58 16.14
CA ARG A 57 -3.65 -61.63 14.82
C ARG A 57 -3.00 -60.27 14.55
N SER A 58 -1.69 -60.31 14.32
CA SER A 58 -0.82 -59.20 13.95
C SER A 58 -1.35 -58.44 12.74
N ARG A 59 -1.88 -57.23 12.96
CA ARG A 59 -1.92 -56.21 11.92
C ARG A 59 -0.51 -55.62 11.81
N SER A 60 0.10 -55.78 10.65
CA SER A 60 1.24 -54.96 10.23
C SER A 60 0.82 -53.49 10.34
N ASP A 61 1.45 -52.76 11.24
CA ASP A 61 1.29 -51.31 11.34
C ASP A 61 1.62 -50.68 9.97
N PRO A 62 0.79 -49.78 9.43
CA PRO A 62 1.24 -48.94 8.34
C PRO A 62 2.43 -48.12 8.85
N LYS A 63 3.56 -48.18 8.13
CA LYS A 63 4.72 -47.32 8.40
C LYS A 63 4.22 -45.89 8.67
N PRO A 64 4.73 -45.20 9.71
CA PRO A 64 4.31 -43.83 9.95
C PRO A 64 4.67 -43.00 8.71
N HIS A 65 3.64 -42.53 8.01
CA HIS A 65 3.82 -41.42 7.09
C HIS A 65 4.42 -40.27 7.92
N PRO A 66 5.49 -39.59 7.47
CA PRO A 66 5.92 -38.38 8.14
C PRO A 66 4.71 -37.42 8.17
N PRO A 67 4.44 -36.73 9.29
CA PRO A 67 3.35 -35.76 9.30
C PRO A 67 3.62 -34.74 8.17
N PRO A 68 2.57 -34.22 7.49
CA PRO A 68 2.78 -33.07 6.62
C PRO A 68 3.45 -32.01 7.49
N SER A 69 4.64 -31.57 7.08
CA SER A 69 5.38 -30.55 7.79
C SER A 69 4.46 -29.34 7.89
N ASP A 70 3.92 -29.10 9.09
CA ASP A 70 2.91 -28.08 9.32
C ASP A 70 3.52 -26.75 8.83
N PRO A 71 2.92 -26.01 7.88
CA PRO A 71 3.50 -24.78 7.37
C PRO A 71 3.75 -23.75 8.48
N ILE A 72 3.06 -23.90 9.62
CA ILE A 72 3.30 -23.16 10.87
C ILE A 72 4.63 -23.53 11.51
N VAL A 73 5.02 -24.81 11.52
CA VAL A 73 6.31 -25.27 12.05
C VAL A 73 7.46 -24.79 11.18
N VAL A 74 7.27 -24.72 9.84
CA VAL A 74 8.28 -24.19 8.91
C VAL A 74 8.43 -22.67 9.01
N LEU A 75 7.34 -21.90 9.13
CA LEU A 75 7.42 -20.46 9.37
C LEU A 75 8.00 -20.15 10.75
N SER A 76 7.58 -20.90 11.77
CA SER A 76 8.09 -20.75 13.14
C SER A 76 9.57 -21.14 13.24
N LEU A 77 10.02 -22.21 12.57
CA LEU A 77 11.44 -22.57 12.49
C LEU A 77 12.24 -21.55 11.68
N THR A 78 11.72 -21.01 10.58
CA THR A 78 12.43 -20.01 9.78
C THR A 78 12.56 -18.67 10.53
N LEU A 79 11.54 -18.27 11.30
CA LEU A 79 11.62 -17.13 12.24
C LEU A 79 12.53 -17.42 13.44
N LEU A 80 12.52 -18.64 13.98
CA LEU A 80 13.38 -19.05 15.11
C LEU A 80 14.86 -19.10 14.70
N MET A 81 15.15 -19.53 13.47
CA MET A 81 16.49 -19.49 12.87
C MET A 81 16.95 -18.05 12.59
N ALA A 82 16.04 -17.12 12.28
CA ALA A 82 16.35 -15.70 12.19
C ALA A 82 16.61 -15.03 13.56
N SER A 83 16.09 -15.61 14.66
CA SER A 83 16.27 -15.10 16.02
C SER A 83 17.56 -15.58 16.71
N LYS A 84 18.09 -16.76 16.35
CA LYS A 84 19.34 -17.32 16.92
C LYS A 84 20.62 -16.99 16.13
N GLY A 85 20.59 -15.96 15.30
CA GLY A 85 21.73 -15.55 14.46
C GLY A 85 22.71 -14.59 15.12
N SER A 86 23.12 -14.83 16.38
CA SER A 86 24.36 -14.27 16.89
C SER A 86 25.13 -15.33 17.69
N GLN A 87 26.30 -15.65 17.14
CA GLN A 87 27.41 -16.45 17.68
C GLN A 87 27.36 -17.98 17.48
N HIS A 88 28.28 -18.39 16.61
CA HIS A 88 29.03 -19.66 16.61
C HIS A 88 28.36 -20.92 16.04
N LEU A 89 28.52 -21.15 14.73
CA LEU A 89 29.04 -22.40 14.15
C LEU A 89 29.09 -22.28 12.61
N GLY A 90 30.27 -22.48 12.04
CA GLY A 90 30.58 -22.28 10.64
C GLY A 90 29.92 -23.27 9.69
N LEU A 91 28.64 -23.08 9.41
CA LEU A 91 27.97 -23.67 8.25
C LEU A 91 27.38 -22.52 7.42
N ARG A 92 27.92 -22.34 6.21
CA ARG A 92 27.39 -21.37 5.24
C ARG A 92 25.91 -21.70 4.98
N PRO A 93 24.96 -20.79 5.26
CA PRO A 93 23.59 -20.97 4.78
C PRO A 93 23.63 -20.87 3.26
N LYS A 94 23.36 -22.00 2.58
CA LYS A 94 23.04 -21.98 1.15
C LYS A 94 21.71 -21.23 1.00
N PRO A 95 21.56 -20.34 0.00
CA PRO A 95 20.31 -19.63 -0.20
C PRO A 95 19.30 -20.64 -0.75
N THR A 96 18.46 -21.21 0.11
CA THR A 96 17.24 -21.92 -0.28
C THR A 96 16.27 -20.87 -0.82
N PHE A 97 16.54 -20.49 -2.06
CA PHE A 97 15.74 -19.62 -2.89
C PHE A 97 14.38 -20.29 -3.13
N PHE A 98 13.29 -19.58 -2.79
CA PHE A 98 11.95 -19.71 -3.37
C PHE A 98 11.32 -21.11 -3.45
N SER A 99 10.45 -21.46 -2.50
CA SER A 99 9.16 -22.16 -2.77
C SER A 99 8.36 -22.52 -1.50
N LEU A 100 8.20 -21.58 -0.56
CA LEU A 100 6.90 -21.59 0.13
C LEU A 100 5.90 -20.99 -0.86
N GLN A 101 5.55 -21.75 -1.91
CA GLN A 101 4.32 -21.52 -2.66
C GLN A 101 3.18 -21.87 -1.72
N LEU A 102 2.93 -20.97 -0.76
CA LEU A 102 1.75 -21.04 0.07
C LEU A 102 0.58 -20.83 -0.90
N SER A 103 -0.29 -21.84 -0.98
CA SER A 103 -1.53 -21.71 -1.72
C SER A 103 -2.31 -20.51 -1.19
N GLU A 104 -3.17 -19.92 -2.03
CA GLU A 104 -4.07 -18.84 -1.60
C GLU A 104 -4.86 -19.24 -0.35
N SER A 105 -5.33 -20.50 -0.30
CA SER A 105 -6.01 -21.07 0.88
C SER A 105 -5.11 -21.14 2.12
N GLY A 106 -3.83 -21.44 1.95
CA GLY A 106 -2.85 -21.45 3.04
C GLY A 106 -2.59 -20.05 3.58
N LEU A 107 -2.47 -19.04 2.70
CA LEU A 107 -2.30 -17.64 3.10
C LEU A 107 -3.56 -17.09 3.80
N LYS A 108 -4.76 -17.38 3.29
CA LYS A 108 -6.03 -17.01 3.93
C LYS A 108 -6.17 -17.65 5.31
N SER A 109 -5.86 -18.94 5.43
CA SER A 109 -5.81 -19.64 6.72
C SER A 109 -4.80 -19.01 7.67
N LEU A 110 -3.63 -18.60 7.16
CA LEU A 110 -2.60 -17.95 7.98
C LEU A 110 -3.08 -16.61 8.54
N ILE A 111 -3.78 -15.79 7.73
CA ILE A 111 -4.39 -14.53 8.18
C ILE A 111 -5.48 -14.82 9.22
N ALA A 112 -6.40 -15.74 8.94
CA ALA A 112 -7.53 -16.05 9.81
C ALA A 112 -7.12 -16.65 11.17
N ARG A 113 -5.98 -17.37 11.21
CA ARG A 113 -5.49 -18.02 12.43
C ARG A 113 -4.51 -17.16 13.22
N ASN A 114 -3.99 -16.06 12.66
CA ASN A 114 -2.94 -15.26 13.27
C ASN A 114 -3.20 -13.77 13.09
N ASP A 115 -4.04 -13.20 13.95
CA ASP A 115 -4.31 -11.75 13.97
C ASP A 115 -3.03 -10.89 14.14
N GLY A 116 -1.99 -11.47 14.75
CA GLY A 116 -0.70 -10.81 15.00
C GLY A 116 0.32 -10.91 13.85
N ILE A 117 0.05 -11.61 12.74
CA ILE A 117 1.08 -11.90 11.74
C ILE A 117 1.70 -10.65 11.12
N PHE A 118 0.88 -9.66 10.75
CA PHE A 118 1.37 -8.40 10.20
C PHE A 118 2.24 -7.63 11.19
N GLU A 119 1.95 -7.73 12.50
CA GLU A 119 2.76 -7.09 13.54
C GLU A 119 4.13 -7.78 13.68
N CYS A 120 4.17 -9.11 13.67
CA CYS A 120 5.42 -9.87 13.68
C CYS A 120 6.28 -9.52 12.46
N LEU A 121 5.70 -9.54 11.26
CA LEU A 121 6.42 -9.19 10.03
C LEU A 121 6.90 -7.74 10.04
N THR A 122 6.12 -6.82 10.62
CA THR A 122 6.53 -5.43 10.82
C THR A 122 7.76 -5.33 11.71
N LYS A 123 7.80 -6.06 12.84
CA LYS A 123 8.98 -6.09 13.73
C LYS A 123 10.21 -6.63 13.01
N ILE A 124 10.07 -7.66 12.18
CA ILE A 124 11.19 -8.19 11.37
C ILE A 124 11.64 -7.17 10.33
N MET A 125 10.72 -6.49 9.63
CA MET A 125 11.07 -5.42 8.68
C MET A 125 11.89 -4.30 9.33
N GLN A 126 11.68 -4.02 10.62
CA GLN A 126 12.35 -2.95 11.34
C GLN A 126 13.70 -3.37 11.96
N ARG A 127 13.84 -4.62 12.41
CA ARG A 127 14.97 -5.06 13.24
C ARG A 127 15.75 -6.25 12.70
N GLY A 128 15.23 -6.91 11.66
CA GLY A 128 15.86 -8.08 11.07
C GLY A 128 17.13 -7.75 10.28
N ASN A 129 17.89 -8.77 9.93
CA ASN A 129 18.93 -8.64 8.91
C ASN A 129 18.32 -8.42 7.51
N TYR A 130 19.12 -8.04 6.52
CA TYR A 130 18.62 -7.73 5.18
C TYR A 130 17.81 -8.86 4.52
N GLU A 131 18.19 -10.12 4.72
CA GLU A 131 17.49 -11.27 4.15
C GLU A 131 16.10 -11.46 4.77
N SER A 132 16.03 -11.49 6.11
CA SER A 132 14.76 -11.62 6.85
C SER A 132 13.81 -10.45 6.59
N ARG A 133 14.34 -9.24 6.45
CA ARG A 133 13.60 -8.03 6.07
C ARG A 133 13.01 -8.14 4.67
N ALA A 134 13.82 -8.54 3.69
CA ALA A 134 13.37 -8.74 2.31
C ALA A 134 12.29 -9.84 2.22
N TYR A 135 12.46 -10.94 2.95
CA TYR A 135 11.47 -12.01 3.02
C TYR A 135 10.17 -11.54 3.68
N SER A 136 10.26 -10.74 4.74
CA SER A 136 9.08 -10.20 5.42
C SER A 136 8.25 -9.31 4.51
N VAL A 137 8.88 -8.45 3.70
CA VAL A 137 8.20 -7.62 2.70
C VAL A 137 7.49 -8.48 1.66
N LEU A 138 8.15 -9.54 1.17
CA LEU A 138 7.54 -10.46 0.21
C LEU A 138 6.31 -11.17 0.81
N LEU A 139 6.39 -11.61 2.06
CA LEU A 139 5.29 -12.28 2.73
C LEU A 139 4.14 -11.32 3.05
N VAL A 140 4.42 -10.08 3.47
CA VAL A 140 3.41 -9.02 3.61
C VAL A 140 2.69 -8.80 2.28
N LYS A 141 3.43 -8.74 1.16
CA LYS A 141 2.85 -8.64 -0.19
C LYS A 141 1.93 -9.82 -0.49
N SER A 142 2.39 -11.06 -0.29
CA SER A 142 1.57 -12.24 -0.56
C SER A 142 0.30 -12.31 0.31
N LEU A 143 0.40 -11.92 1.58
CA LEU A 143 -0.75 -11.85 2.48
C LEU A 143 -1.72 -10.75 2.05
N SER A 144 -1.21 -9.58 1.66
CA SER A 144 -2.04 -8.47 1.18
C SER A 144 -2.78 -8.79 -0.13
N ASP A 145 -2.22 -9.61 -1.01
CA ASP A 145 -2.88 -10.00 -2.27
C ASP A 145 -4.12 -10.89 -2.05
N VAL A 146 -4.17 -11.63 -0.94
CA VAL A 146 -5.28 -12.56 -0.62
C VAL A 146 -6.20 -12.06 0.50
N ALA A 147 -5.81 -10.97 1.18
CA ALA A 147 -6.55 -10.41 2.29
C ALA A 147 -7.82 -9.71 1.79
N ASP A 148 -8.89 -9.77 2.59
CA ASP A 148 -10.10 -9.01 2.28
C ASP A 148 -9.80 -7.50 2.21
N PRO A 149 -10.45 -6.74 1.31
CA PRO A 149 -10.23 -5.31 1.16
C PRO A 149 -10.36 -4.53 2.47
N ILE A 150 -11.23 -4.98 3.38
CA ILE A 150 -11.39 -4.41 4.73
C ILE A 150 -10.06 -4.37 5.49
N HIS A 151 -9.24 -5.43 5.42
CA HIS A 151 -7.94 -5.47 6.08
C HIS A 151 -6.95 -4.50 5.45
N LEU A 152 -6.97 -4.36 4.12
CA LEU A 152 -6.14 -3.39 3.40
C LEU A 152 -6.53 -1.95 3.77
N THR A 153 -7.80 -1.66 4.04
CA THR A 153 -8.23 -0.30 4.46
C THR A 153 -7.81 0.10 5.88
N ARG A 154 -7.42 -0.88 6.71
CA ARG A 154 -7.15 -0.71 8.15
C ARG A 154 -5.73 -1.12 8.55
N MET A 155 -4.77 -0.98 7.64
CA MET A 155 -3.37 -1.25 7.94
C MET A 155 -2.88 -0.37 9.11
N LYS A 156 -2.16 -0.97 10.06
CA LYS A 156 -1.64 -0.25 11.22
C LYS A 156 -0.47 0.68 10.80
N PRO A 157 -0.26 1.84 11.46
CA PRO A 157 0.82 2.78 11.09
C PRO A 157 2.22 2.15 11.06
N GLU A 158 2.49 1.17 11.92
CA GLU A 158 3.81 0.56 12.09
C GLU A 158 4.29 -0.15 10.81
N ILE A 159 3.36 -0.69 10.02
CA ILE A 159 3.72 -1.35 8.76
C ILE A 159 4.29 -0.33 7.77
N PHE A 160 3.76 0.89 7.73
CA PHE A 160 4.28 1.95 6.88
C PHE A 160 5.67 2.40 7.33
N LEU A 161 5.91 2.49 8.65
CA LEU A 161 7.26 2.73 9.17
C LEU A 161 8.25 1.66 8.69
N GLY A 162 7.86 0.38 8.77
CA GLY A 162 8.67 -0.72 8.26
C GLY A 162 8.95 -0.60 6.75
N LEU A 163 7.91 -0.35 5.95
CA LEU A 163 8.06 -0.20 4.49
C LEU A 163 8.95 1.00 4.12
N VAL A 164 8.81 2.14 4.80
CA VAL A 164 9.65 3.32 4.56
C VAL A 164 11.11 3.05 4.92
N GLN A 165 11.38 2.32 6.01
CA GLN A 165 12.74 1.90 6.35
C GLN A 165 13.34 0.97 5.28
N ILE A 166 12.54 0.05 4.72
CA ILE A 166 13.00 -0.82 3.62
C ILE A 166 13.39 0.00 2.39
N LEU A 167 12.59 1.01 2.03
CA LEU A 167 12.92 1.91 0.91
C LEU A 167 14.15 2.76 1.18
N ARG A 168 14.34 3.22 2.42
CA ARG A 168 15.53 4.00 2.80
C ARG A 168 16.80 3.16 2.71
N ASP A 169 16.73 1.91 3.17
CA ASP A 169 17.91 1.05 3.25
C ASP A 169 18.27 0.38 1.92
N GLN A 170 17.41 0.50 0.91
CA GLN A 170 17.65 0.06 -0.47
C GLN A 170 18.24 -1.37 -0.56
N ILE A 171 17.68 -2.30 0.22
CA ILE A 171 18.19 -3.68 0.39
C ILE A 171 18.45 -4.39 -0.96
N SER A 172 17.50 -4.29 -1.89
CA SER A 172 17.66 -4.75 -3.26
C SER A 172 16.58 -4.13 -4.15
N SER A 173 16.83 -4.00 -5.45
CA SER A 173 15.82 -3.49 -6.41
C SER A 173 14.51 -4.31 -6.38
N LYS A 174 14.61 -5.63 -6.15
CA LYS A 174 13.42 -6.51 -6.03
C LYS A 174 12.61 -6.16 -4.77
N THR A 175 13.28 -5.96 -3.64
CA THR A 175 12.64 -5.59 -2.38
C THR A 175 12.02 -4.19 -2.47
N SER A 176 12.72 -3.21 -3.05
CA SER A 176 12.22 -1.84 -3.24
C SER A 176 10.99 -1.82 -4.14
N LYS A 177 11.00 -2.50 -5.29
CA LYS A 177 9.82 -2.64 -6.16
C LYS A 177 8.65 -3.34 -5.46
N THR A 178 8.91 -4.37 -4.67
CA THR A 178 7.85 -5.05 -3.91
C THR A 178 7.23 -4.13 -2.86
N THR A 179 8.07 -3.34 -2.18
CA THR A 179 7.66 -2.33 -1.20
C THR A 179 6.84 -1.22 -1.84
N LEU A 180 7.25 -0.74 -3.03
CA LEU A 180 6.49 0.24 -3.80
C LEU A 180 5.14 -0.32 -4.25
N GLN A 181 5.06 -1.60 -4.64
CA GLN A 181 3.79 -2.23 -5.00
C GLN A 181 2.81 -2.28 -3.82
N LEU A 182 3.31 -2.59 -2.62
CA LEU A 182 2.53 -2.54 -1.38
C LEU A 182 1.97 -1.13 -1.14
N LEU A 183 2.80 -0.10 -1.28
CA LEU A 183 2.36 1.30 -1.12
C LEU A 183 1.32 1.70 -2.18
N ILE A 184 1.53 1.33 -3.46
CA ILE A 184 0.58 1.60 -4.57
C ILE A 184 -0.79 0.99 -4.30
N ASN A 185 -0.84 -0.19 -3.68
CA ASN A 185 -2.09 -0.87 -3.36
C ASN A 185 -2.74 -0.33 -2.07
N ALA A 186 -1.94 0.13 -1.11
CA ALA A 186 -2.43 0.60 0.18
C ALA A 186 -2.88 2.08 0.19
N CYS A 187 -2.20 2.96 -0.55
CA CYS A 187 -2.40 4.42 -0.49
C CYS A 187 -3.57 5.02 -1.32
N PRO A 188 -4.31 4.27 -2.17
CA PRO A 188 -5.62 4.71 -2.65
C PRO A 188 -6.57 5.02 -1.50
N TRP A 189 -6.44 4.30 -0.38
CA TRP A 189 -7.22 4.53 0.83
C TRP A 189 -6.67 5.72 1.62
N GLY A 190 -7.46 6.79 1.77
CA GLY A 190 -7.03 8.04 2.40
C GLY A 190 -6.41 7.87 3.80
N ARG A 191 -6.96 6.97 4.63
CA ARG A 191 -6.42 6.69 5.97
C ARG A 191 -5.01 6.09 5.94
N ASN A 192 -4.73 5.23 4.97
CA ASN A 192 -3.40 4.63 4.82
C ASN A 192 -2.41 5.63 4.26
N ARG A 193 -2.85 6.47 3.33
CA ARG A 193 -2.05 7.55 2.76
C ARG A 193 -1.53 8.49 3.85
N VAL A 194 -2.40 8.95 4.75
CA VAL A 194 -1.99 9.81 5.87
C VAL A 194 -0.95 9.11 6.74
N LYS A 195 -1.17 7.85 7.13
CA LYS A 195 -0.20 7.06 7.90
C LYS A 195 1.14 6.89 7.18
N ALA A 196 1.13 6.69 5.86
CA ALA A 196 2.34 6.59 5.07
C ALA A 196 3.12 7.92 5.03
N VAL A 197 2.41 9.05 4.91
CA VAL A 197 3.01 10.39 5.00
C VAL A 197 3.62 10.61 6.39
N GLU A 198 2.88 10.32 7.46
CA GLU A 198 3.35 10.42 8.85
C GLU A 198 4.56 9.51 9.13
N ALA A 199 4.64 8.36 8.47
CA ALA A 199 5.80 7.46 8.52
C ALA A 199 7.03 7.99 7.76
N GLY A 200 6.95 9.15 7.11
CA GLY A 200 8.04 9.78 6.38
C GLY A 200 8.24 9.25 4.97
N ALA A 201 7.19 8.71 4.32
CA ALA A 201 7.33 8.14 2.98
C ALA A 201 7.71 9.19 1.92
N VAL A 202 7.16 10.39 1.99
CA VAL A 202 7.37 11.43 0.96
C VAL A 202 8.85 11.81 0.77
N PRO A 203 9.61 12.23 1.82
CA PRO A 203 11.02 12.56 1.65
C PRO A 203 11.85 11.37 1.14
N VAL A 204 11.65 10.18 1.70
CA VAL A 204 12.36 8.96 1.26
C VAL A 204 12.08 8.64 -0.21
N LEU A 205 10.84 8.77 -0.67
CA LEU A 205 10.50 8.55 -2.07
C LEU A 205 11.18 9.57 -3.00
N ILE A 206 11.34 10.83 -2.57
CA ILE A 206 12.04 11.85 -3.38
C ILE A 206 13.53 11.51 -3.49
N ASP A 207 14.16 11.11 -2.39
CA ASP A 207 15.57 10.71 -2.36
C ASP A 207 15.81 9.48 -3.25
N VAL A 208 15.01 8.43 -3.10
CA VAL A 208 15.12 7.23 -3.93
C VAL A 208 14.83 7.55 -5.40
N LEU A 209 13.92 8.49 -5.72
CA LEU A 209 13.67 8.92 -7.10
C LEU A 209 14.85 9.68 -7.72
N LEU A 210 15.61 10.40 -6.90
CA LEU A 210 16.82 11.10 -7.32
C LEU A 210 17.92 10.09 -7.70
N GLU A 211 18.13 9.07 -6.86
CA GLU A 211 19.21 8.10 -6.97
C GLU A 211 18.92 6.95 -7.96
N SER A 212 17.68 6.47 -8.04
CA SER A 212 17.33 5.29 -8.83
C SER A 212 17.64 5.51 -10.32
N SER A 213 18.25 4.53 -10.97
CA SER A 213 18.45 4.43 -12.42
C SER A 213 17.40 3.57 -13.12
N ASP A 214 16.65 2.76 -12.38
CA ASP A 214 15.70 1.79 -12.89
C ASP A 214 14.40 2.48 -13.34
N LYS A 215 14.03 2.27 -14.62
CA LYS A 215 12.84 2.88 -15.21
C LYS A 215 11.56 2.51 -14.47
N ARG A 216 11.38 1.24 -14.13
CA ARG A 216 10.14 0.73 -13.53
C ARG A 216 9.99 1.23 -12.10
N GLU A 217 11.08 1.26 -11.33
CA GLU A 217 11.12 1.80 -9.98
C GLU A 217 10.76 3.28 -9.96
N ARG A 218 11.34 4.10 -10.86
CA ARG A 218 10.98 5.52 -11.01
C ARG A 218 9.50 5.73 -11.31
N GLU A 219 8.92 4.93 -12.19
CA GLU A 219 7.48 4.98 -12.49
C GLU A 219 6.65 4.68 -11.24
N MET A 220 7.01 3.63 -10.50
CA MET A 220 6.30 3.23 -9.27
C MET A 220 6.42 4.30 -8.18
N ILE A 221 7.61 4.89 -7.99
CA ILE A 221 7.80 5.98 -7.04
C ILE A 221 6.92 7.18 -7.38
N LEU A 222 6.89 7.59 -8.66
CA LEU A 222 6.03 8.68 -9.11
C LEU A 222 4.54 8.37 -8.93
N MET A 223 4.13 7.12 -9.09
CA MET A 223 2.76 6.70 -8.76
C MET A 223 2.43 6.87 -7.28
N VAL A 224 3.34 6.47 -6.39
CA VAL A 224 3.13 6.63 -4.94
C VAL A 224 3.12 8.12 -4.56
N LEU A 225 4.08 8.92 -5.05
CA LEU A 225 4.12 10.37 -4.79
C LEU A 225 2.87 11.10 -5.28
N ASP A 226 2.33 10.72 -6.45
CA ASP A 226 1.06 11.23 -6.96
C ASP A 226 -0.09 10.92 -6.00
N GLN A 227 -0.18 9.68 -5.50
CA GLN A 227 -1.16 9.32 -4.48
C GLN A 227 -0.97 10.11 -3.17
N MET A 228 0.27 10.36 -2.72
CA MET A 228 0.52 11.16 -1.50
C MET A 228 0.06 12.61 -1.68
N CYS A 229 0.26 13.19 -2.85
CA CYS A 229 -0.13 14.57 -3.14
C CYS A 229 -1.65 14.77 -3.28
N ASP A 230 -2.45 13.71 -3.23
CA ASP A 230 -3.92 13.79 -3.15
C ASP A 230 -4.42 14.17 -1.74
N CYS A 231 -3.54 14.38 -0.74
CA CYS A 231 -3.88 14.92 0.60
C CYS A 231 -3.02 16.13 0.98
N ALA A 232 -3.46 16.94 1.95
CA ALA A 232 -2.79 18.18 2.33
C ALA A 232 -1.45 17.92 3.04
N GLU A 233 -1.42 16.90 3.88
CA GLU A 233 -0.24 16.42 4.61
C GLU A 233 0.85 16.00 3.64
N GLY A 234 0.50 15.20 2.63
CA GLY A 234 1.45 14.75 1.61
C GLY A 234 2.02 15.89 0.77
N ARG A 235 1.19 16.88 0.40
CA ARG A 235 1.68 18.09 -0.30
C ARG A 235 2.59 18.94 0.60
N SER A 236 2.26 19.08 1.87
CA SER A 236 3.10 19.78 2.85
C SER A 236 4.47 19.11 2.97
N GLU A 237 4.52 17.80 3.18
CA GLU A 237 5.79 17.06 3.26
C GLU A 237 6.58 17.12 1.95
N PHE A 238 5.90 17.09 0.80
CA PHE A 238 6.53 17.22 -0.51
C PHE A 238 7.23 18.58 -0.67
N LEU A 239 6.57 19.67 -0.27
CA LEU A 239 7.11 21.03 -0.38
C LEU A 239 8.16 21.36 0.68
N LYS A 240 8.16 20.67 1.84
CA LYS A 240 9.25 20.76 2.82
C LYS A 240 10.55 20.18 2.29
N HIS A 241 10.48 19.23 1.36
CA HIS A 241 11.65 18.62 0.76
C HIS A 241 12.24 19.53 -0.33
N LYS A 242 13.43 20.11 -0.08
CA LYS A 242 14.09 21.11 -0.95
C LYS A 242 14.29 20.67 -2.40
N ALA A 243 14.37 19.37 -2.66
CA ALA A 243 14.55 18.83 -4.01
C ALA A 243 13.24 18.37 -4.69
N GLY A 244 12.08 18.47 -4.02
CA GLY A 244 10.83 17.85 -4.47
C GLY A 244 10.40 18.29 -5.87
N LEU A 245 10.24 19.60 -6.08
CA LEU A 245 9.85 20.17 -7.38
C LEU A 245 10.90 19.91 -8.48
N ALA A 246 12.18 20.05 -8.14
CA ALA A 246 13.28 19.80 -9.06
C ALA A 246 13.31 18.33 -9.53
N VAL A 247 13.26 17.38 -8.60
CA VAL A 247 13.37 15.94 -8.88
C VAL A 247 12.18 15.46 -9.69
N VAL A 248 10.95 15.79 -9.28
CA VAL A 248 9.73 15.37 -10.00
C VAL A 248 9.68 15.99 -11.38
N SER A 249 9.90 17.29 -11.51
CA SER A 249 9.84 17.95 -12.82
C SER A 249 10.92 17.42 -13.78
N LYS A 250 12.12 17.09 -13.28
CA LYS A 250 13.19 16.50 -14.10
C LYS A 250 12.80 15.16 -14.75
N LYS A 251 11.81 14.43 -14.22
CA LYS A 251 11.36 13.16 -14.80
C LYS A 251 10.36 13.33 -15.96
N ILE A 252 9.78 14.51 -16.13
CA ILE A 252 8.85 14.83 -17.24
C ILE A 252 9.59 14.66 -18.57
N LEU A 253 9.02 13.84 -19.47
CA LEU A 253 9.56 13.49 -20.79
C LEU A 253 10.94 12.79 -20.77
N ARG A 254 11.41 12.33 -19.60
CA ARG A 254 12.75 11.71 -19.44
C ARG A 254 12.74 10.25 -19.01
N VAL A 255 11.60 9.72 -18.55
CA VAL A 255 11.50 8.33 -18.06
C VAL A 255 10.51 7.53 -18.90
N SER A 256 9.24 7.93 -18.92
CA SER A 256 8.19 7.31 -19.73
C SER A 256 6.95 8.21 -19.82
N ARG A 257 5.98 7.80 -20.64
CA ARG A 257 4.67 8.47 -20.74
C ARG A 257 3.94 8.45 -19.39
N VAL A 258 3.92 7.31 -18.71
CA VAL A 258 3.30 7.13 -17.38
C VAL A 258 3.98 8.02 -16.34
N ALA A 259 5.33 8.02 -16.30
CA ALA A 259 6.08 8.88 -15.39
C ALA A 259 5.78 10.37 -15.61
N SER A 260 5.70 10.80 -16.88
CA SER A 260 5.38 12.18 -17.23
C SER A 260 3.96 12.57 -16.80
N GLU A 261 2.98 11.69 -17.01
CA GLU A 261 1.61 11.89 -16.53
C GLU A 261 1.56 12.06 -15.00
N ARG A 262 2.21 11.16 -14.26
CA ARG A 262 2.25 11.22 -12.79
C ARG A 262 2.95 12.48 -12.28
N ALA A 263 4.08 12.85 -12.88
CA ALA A 263 4.78 14.08 -12.52
C ALA A 263 3.93 15.33 -12.77
N VAL A 264 3.24 15.42 -13.92
CA VAL A 264 2.34 16.55 -14.21
C VAL A 264 1.15 16.58 -13.25
N ARG A 265 0.60 15.43 -12.85
CA ARG A 265 -0.45 15.36 -11.83
C ARG A 265 0.00 15.87 -10.47
N ILE A 266 1.19 15.50 -10.02
CA ILE A 266 1.80 16.01 -8.77
C ILE A 266 1.87 17.54 -8.83
N LEU A 267 2.49 18.08 -9.89
CA LEU A 267 2.64 19.53 -10.07
C LEU A 267 1.28 20.24 -10.13
N HIS A 268 0.29 19.65 -10.82
CA HIS A 268 -1.06 20.19 -10.89
C HIS A 268 -1.71 20.25 -9.50
N SER A 269 -1.59 19.19 -8.69
CA SER A 269 -2.10 19.17 -7.31
C SER A 269 -1.47 20.27 -6.46
N ILE A 270 -0.15 20.46 -6.56
CA ILE A 270 0.57 21.53 -5.86
C ILE A 270 0.09 22.92 -6.31
N CYS A 271 0.03 23.20 -7.62
CA CYS A 271 -0.44 24.49 -8.13
C CYS A 271 -1.88 24.80 -7.72
N LYS A 272 -2.75 23.78 -7.72
CA LYS A 272 -4.17 23.94 -7.42
C LYS A 272 -4.45 24.18 -5.94
N PHE A 273 -3.69 23.55 -5.03
CA PHE A 273 -4.02 23.52 -3.60
C PHE A 273 -2.93 24.08 -2.68
N SER A 274 -1.75 24.42 -3.19
CA SER A 274 -0.58 24.81 -2.40
C SER A 274 0.31 25.84 -3.12
N SER A 275 -0.29 26.69 -3.95
CA SER A 275 0.41 27.73 -4.72
C SER A 275 0.71 28.99 -3.87
N SER A 276 1.79 28.95 -3.11
CA SER A 276 2.39 30.16 -2.53
C SER A 276 3.31 30.86 -3.54
N ALA A 277 3.59 32.15 -3.35
CA ALA A 277 4.53 32.88 -4.21
C ALA A 277 5.92 32.23 -4.26
N SER A 278 6.40 31.69 -3.12
CA SER A 278 7.67 30.98 -3.05
C SER A 278 7.68 29.72 -3.92
N VAL A 279 6.62 28.91 -3.86
CA VAL A 279 6.47 27.69 -4.68
C VAL A 279 6.44 28.04 -6.16
N ILE A 280 5.67 29.06 -6.55
CA ILE A 280 5.56 29.47 -7.96
C ILE A 280 6.88 30.02 -8.52
N ASN A 281 7.67 30.70 -7.71
CA ASN A 281 9.02 31.15 -8.08
C ASN A 281 10.01 29.98 -8.17
N GLU A 282 10.01 29.06 -7.20
CA GLU A 282 10.85 27.85 -7.26
C GLU A 282 10.56 27.03 -8.53
N MET A 283 9.28 26.93 -8.91
CA MET A 283 8.88 26.26 -10.16
C MET A 283 9.48 26.93 -11.42
N LEU A 284 9.69 28.25 -11.43
CA LEU A 284 10.43 28.92 -12.49
C LEU A 284 11.91 28.52 -12.46
N ASP A 285 12.54 28.60 -11.29
CA ASP A 285 13.98 28.36 -11.12
C ASP A 285 14.39 26.95 -11.52
N VAL A 286 13.59 25.95 -11.15
CA VAL A 286 13.83 24.53 -11.50
C VAL A 286 13.35 24.18 -12.91
N GLY A 287 12.85 25.17 -13.66
CA GLY A 287 12.44 25.05 -15.05
C GLY A 287 11.20 24.19 -15.26
N VAL A 288 10.21 24.25 -14.37
CA VAL A 288 8.92 23.54 -14.56
C VAL A 288 8.19 24.09 -15.78
N VAL A 289 8.15 25.41 -15.93
CA VAL A 289 7.37 26.09 -16.98
C VAL A 289 7.81 25.64 -18.37
N ALA A 290 9.11 25.59 -18.62
CA ALA A 290 9.66 25.10 -19.88
C ALA A 290 9.24 23.64 -20.17
N LYS A 291 9.28 22.77 -19.15
CA LYS A 291 8.88 21.36 -19.31
C LYS A 291 7.38 21.22 -19.59
N LEU A 292 6.54 22.05 -18.98
CA LEU A 292 5.10 22.06 -19.26
C LEU A 292 4.80 22.54 -20.68
N CYS A 293 5.49 23.58 -21.17
CA CYS A 293 5.39 24.01 -22.57
C CYS A 293 5.77 22.87 -23.52
N LEU A 294 6.86 22.15 -23.25
CA LEU A 294 7.27 20.98 -24.06
C LEU A 294 6.22 19.87 -24.04
N VAL A 295 5.57 19.60 -22.91
CA VAL A 295 4.46 18.63 -22.81
C VAL A 295 3.30 18.97 -23.76
N LEU A 296 3.03 20.27 -24.00
CA LEU A 296 1.99 20.68 -24.95
C LEU A 296 2.39 20.39 -26.40
N GLN A 297 3.68 20.53 -26.73
CA GLN A 297 4.23 20.41 -28.09
C GLN A 297 4.40 18.96 -28.53
N VAL A 298 4.79 18.06 -27.63
CA VAL A 298 5.05 16.65 -27.97
C VAL A 298 3.80 15.77 -27.88
N ASP A 299 3.84 14.56 -28.45
CA ASP A 299 2.74 13.60 -28.29
C ASP A 299 2.64 13.13 -26.82
N CYS A 300 1.56 13.52 -26.16
CA CYS A 300 1.24 13.25 -24.76
C CYS A 300 -0.27 13.08 -24.63
N ALA A 301 -0.70 12.28 -23.64
CA ALA A 301 -2.12 12.04 -23.40
C ALA A 301 -2.90 13.34 -23.21
N SER A 302 -4.11 13.43 -23.78
CA SER A 302 -4.93 14.65 -23.78
C SER A 302 -5.12 15.23 -22.37
N LYS A 303 -5.45 14.38 -21.38
CA LYS A 303 -5.59 14.77 -19.96
C LYS A 303 -4.30 15.35 -19.36
N THR A 304 -3.13 14.89 -19.79
CA THR A 304 -1.83 15.41 -19.34
C THR A 304 -1.59 16.80 -19.93
N LYS A 305 -1.90 16.99 -21.22
CA LYS A 305 -1.80 18.30 -21.87
C LYS A 305 -2.78 19.30 -21.25
N GLU A 306 -4.01 18.88 -20.96
CA GLU A 306 -5.03 19.70 -20.31
C GLU A 306 -4.54 20.24 -18.96
N ARG A 307 -4.08 19.37 -18.06
CA ARG A 307 -3.50 19.79 -16.77
C ARG A 307 -2.30 20.73 -16.94
N ALA A 308 -1.43 20.45 -17.90
CA ALA A 308 -0.30 21.35 -18.19
C ALA A 308 -0.78 22.74 -18.63
N ARG A 309 -1.84 22.84 -19.45
CA ARG A 309 -2.45 24.13 -19.82
C ARG A 309 -3.07 24.82 -18.61
N GLU A 310 -3.79 24.10 -17.75
CA GLU A 310 -4.39 24.65 -16.54
C GLU A 310 -3.34 25.28 -15.62
N ILE A 311 -2.22 24.58 -15.39
CA ILE A 311 -1.10 25.11 -14.59
C ILE A 311 -0.55 26.40 -15.23
N LEU A 312 -0.25 26.37 -16.53
CA LEU A 312 0.30 27.51 -17.27
C LEU A 312 -0.65 28.72 -17.26
N LYS A 313 -1.95 28.51 -17.43
CA LYS A 313 -2.96 29.58 -17.37
C LYS A 313 -3.04 30.19 -15.97
N SER A 314 -3.10 29.35 -14.94
CA SER A 314 -3.32 29.79 -13.56
C SER A 314 -2.21 30.72 -13.03
N HIS A 315 -0.98 30.55 -13.53
CA HIS A 315 0.18 31.32 -13.08
C HIS A 315 0.83 32.16 -14.20
N ALA A 316 0.13 32.38 -15.31
CA ALA A 316 0.64 33.09 -16.48
C ALA A 316 1.15 34.50 -16.17
N ARG A 317 0.52 35.22 -15.22
CA ARG A 317 0.93 36.58 -14.83
C ARG A 317 2.34 36.64 -14.26
N VAL A 318 2.73 35.62 -13.49
CA VAL A 318 4.07 35.53 -12.87
C VAL A 318 5.09 35.06 -13.91
N TRP A 319 4.69 34.12 -14.77
CA TRP A 319 5.62 33.42 -15.64
C TRP A 319 5.89 34.12 -16.98
N ARG A 320 4.90 34.72 -17.63
CA ARG A 320 5.05 35.30 -19.00
C ARG A 320 6.12 36.39 -19.09
N ASN A 321 6.41 37.08 -18.01
CA ASN A 321 7.38 38.19 -17.97
C ASN A 321 8.74 37.75 -17.40
N SER A 322 8.93 36.46 -17.11
CA SER A 322 10.18 35.96 -16.53
C SER A 322 11.24 35.76 -17.61
N SER A 323 12.44 36.27 -17.36
CA SER A 323 13.62 36.05 -18.20
C SER A 323 14.10 34.59 -18.20
N CYS A 324 13.61 33.76 -17.26
CA CYS A 324 13.96 32.34 -17.15
C CYS A 324 13.28 31.47 -18.22
N ILE A 325 12.34 32.01 -19.01
CA ILE A 325 11.63 31.29 -20.06
C ILE A 325 12.23 31.63 -21.42
N PRO A 326 12.74 30.64 -22.18
CA PRO A 326 13.19 30.87 -23.55
C PRO A 326 12.07 31.49 -24.40
N ILE A 327 12.41 32.49 -25.22
CA ILE A 327 11.46 33.21 -26.09
C ILE A 327 10.66 32.25 -26.98
N SER A 328 11.28 31.14 -27.43
CA SER A 328 10.65 30.11 -28.25
C SER A 328 9.49 29.38 -27.54
N LEU A 329 9.43 29.39 -26.21
CA LEU A 329 8.37 28.75 -25.44
C LEU A 329 7.26 29.73 -25.06
N ILE A 330 7.48 31.04 -25.21
CA ILE A 330 6.45 32.07 -24.93
C ILE A 330 5.24 31.88 -25.84
N SER A 331 5.46 31.51 -27.11
CA SER A 331 4.38 31.20 -28.08
C SER A 331 3.51 29.99 -27.67
N SER A 332 4.02 29.13 -26.79
CA SER A 332 3.32 27.94 -26.31
C SER A 332 2.44 28.20 -25.09
N PHE A 333 2.44 29.43 -24.55
CA PHE A 333 1.51 29.79 -23.49
C PHE A 333 0.08 29.75 -24.03
N PRO A 334 -0.85 29.05 -23.35
CA PRO A 334 -2.23 29.08 -23.74
C PRO A 334 -2.78 30.52 -23.62
N SER A 335 -3.54 30.94 -24.62
CA SER A 335 -4.31 32.18 -24.62
C SER A 335 -5.23 32.21 -23.40
N SER A 336 -5.34 33.37 -22.75
CA SER A 336 -6.13 33.58 -21.53
C SER A 336 -7.52 32.99 -21.66
#